data_AF-M0E9J9-F1
#
_entry.id   AF-M0E9J9-F1
#
_cell.length_a   1.000
_cell.length_b   1.000
_cell.length_c   1.000
_cell.angle_alpha   90.00
_cell.angle_beta   90.00
_cell.angle_gamma   90.00
#
_symmetry.space_group_name_H-M   'P 1'
#
loop_
_entity.id
_entity.type
_entity.pdbx_description
1 polymer ?
#
loop_
_entity_poly.entity_id
_entity_poly.type
_entity_poly.pdbx_seq_one_letter_code
_entity_poly.pdbx_strand_id
1 'polypeptide(L)'
;GADTLYFSSFGNFAASGLAQLRDAGLTDDIDVIIPHVSAFTLDPLGADAEGVLGMEPWNPAADNEASQVFIDAYQEEYDETPNQSSLHTYESMMVYAAAVEEAGTFHPPTVVRTLE
;
A
#
# COMPACT_ATOMS: atom_id res chain seq x y z
N GLY A 1 1.26 0.72 -31.94
CA GLY A 1 0.18 0.58 -30.94
C GLY A 1 0.32 1.71 -29.96
N ALA A 2 -0.28 1.58 -28.77
CA ALA A 2 0.15 2.35 -27.61
C ALA A 2 1.45 1.75 -27.06
N ASP A 3 2.28 2.56 -26.42
CA ASP A 3 3.51 2.10 -25.73
C ASP A 3 3.24 1.75 -24.26
N THR A 4 2.19 2.32 -23.68
CA THR A 4 1.85 2.17 -22.26
C THR A 4 0.34 2.07 -22.07
N LEU A 5 -0.07 1.17 -21.17
CA LEU A 5 -1.41 1.08 -20.62
C LEU A 5 -1.39 1.52 -19.16
N TYR A 6 -2.11 2.60 -18.88
CA TYR A 6 -2.31 3.10 -17.52
C TYR A 6 -3.72 2.74 -17.04
N PHE A 7 -3.81 1.99 -15.94
CA PHE A 7 -5.09 1.70 -15.29
C PHE A 7 -5.50 2.86 -14.38
N SER A 8 -6.67 3.45 -14.66
CA SER A 8 -7.34 4.36 -13.70
C SER A 8 -8.25 3.61 -12.72
N SER A 9 -8.41 2.30 -12.90
CA SER A 9 -9.14 1.41 -11.99
C SER A 9 -8.17 0.75 -11.00
N PHE A 10 -8.73 0.18 -9.93
CA PHE A 10 -7.98 -0.37 -8.80
C PHE A 10 -8.53 -1.73 -8.35
N GLY A 11 -7.75 -2.46 -7.56
CA GLY A 11 -8.16 -3.74 -6.98
C GLY A 11 -8.65 -4.73 -8.03
N ASN A 12 -9.77 -5.39 -7.76
CA ASN A 12 -10.33 -6.40 -8.65
C ASN A 12 -10.66 -5.90 -10.07
N PHE A 13 -11.02 -4.61 -10.23
CA PHE A 13 -11.29 -4.06 -11.57
C PHE A 13 -10.02 -3.87 -12.40
N ALA A 14 -8.91 -3.50 -11.79
CA ALA A 14 -7.62 -3.46 -12.48
C ALA A 14 -7.15 -4.89 -12.80
N ALA A 15 -7.26 -5.79 -11.82
CA ALA A 15 -6.83 -7.19 -11.96
C ALA A 15 -7.57 -7.93 -13.08
N SER A 16 -8.90 -7.92 -13.04
CA SER A 16 -9.72 -8.58 -14.07
C SER A 16 -9.59 -7.94 -15.45
N GLY A 17 -9.34 -6.64 -15.53
CA GLY A 17 -9.07 -5.95 -16.80
C GLY A 17 -7.72 -6.37 -17.40
N LEU A 18 -6.67 -6.44 -16.57
CA LEU A 18 -5.35 -6.87 -17.04
C LEU A 18 -5.36 -8.33 -17.51
N ALA A 19 -6.00 -9.23 -16.76
CA ALA A 19 -6.14 -10.64 -17.14
C ALA A 19 -6.78 -10.79 -18.54
N GLN A 20 -7.88 -10.07 -18.80
CA GLN A 20 -8.53 -10.09 -20.12
C GLN A 20 -7.65 -9.57 -21.26
N LEU A 21 -6.82 -8.56 -20.99
CA LEU A 21 -5.92 -8.00 -21.98
C LEU A 21 -4.70 -8.91 -22.25
N ARG A 22 -4.21 -9.60 -21.21
CA ARG A 22 -3.19 -10.66 -21.34
C ARG A 22 -3.71 -11.85 -22.12
N ASP A 23 -4.91 -12.35 -21.80
CA ASP A 23 -5.57 -13.44 -22.53
C ASP A 23 -5.77 -13.11 -24.02
N ALA A 24 -6.00 -11.83 -24.34
CA ALA A 24 -6.13 -11.35 -25.71
C ALA A 24 -4.79 -11.12 -26.43
N GLY A 25 -3.65 -11.29 -25.77
CA GLY A 25 -2.31 -11.04 -26.33
C GLY A 25 -2.05 -9.56 -26.60
N LEU A 26 -2.71 -8.65 -25.87
CA LEU A 26 -2.64 -7.20 -26.11
C LEU A 26 -1.59 -6.50 -25.26
N THR A 27 -0.90 -7.23 -24.37
CA THR A 27 0.02 -6.65 -23.37
C THR A 27 1.49 -7.05 -23.54
N ASP A 28 1.82 -7.90 -24.51
CA ASP A 28 3.16 -8.50 -24.64
C ASP A 28 4.28 -7.47 -24.89
N ASP A 29 3.96 -6.36 -25.56
CA ASP A 29 4.91 -5.31 -25.96
C ASP A 29 4.56 -3.91 -25.41
N ILE A 30 3.74 -3.82 -24.34
CA ILE A 30 3.38 -2.53 -23.73
C ILE A 30 3.69 -2.51 -22.23
N ASP A 31 4.11 -1.35 -21.75
CA ASP A 31 4.28 -1.14 -20.32
C ASP A 31 2.91 -1.05 -19.64
N VAL A 32 2.72 -1.81 -18.56
CA VAL A 32 1.47 -1.77 -17.78
C VAL A 32 1.72 -1.04 -16.46
N ILE A 33 0.96 0.02 -16.21
CA ILE A 33 1.03 0.80 -14.97
C ILE A 33 -0.27 0.65 -14.20
N ILE A 34 -0.16 0.25 -12.94
CA ILE A 34 -1.25 0.27 -11.95
C ILE A 34 -0.84 1.22 -10.81
N PRO A 35 -1.39 2.45 -10.76
CA PRO A 35 -0.89 3.53 -9.88
C PRO A 35 -1.16 3.31 -8.39
N HIS A 36 -1.95 2.31 -8.02
CA HIS A 36 -2.13 1.90 -6.64
C HIS A 36 -2.19 0.38 -6.58
N VAL A 37 -1.03 -0.23 -6.31
CA VAL A 37 -0.92 -1.66 -6.01
C VAL A 37 -1.06 -1.86 -4.50
N SER A 38 -1.82 -2.88 -4.13
CA SER A 38 -2.01 -3.31 -2.76
C SER A 38 -2.14 -4.82 -2.76
N ALA A 39 -2.09 -5.48 -1.60
CA ALA A 39 -2.39 -6.91 -1.51
C ALA A 39 -3.72 -7.26 -2.21
N PHE A 40 -4.76 -6.44 -2.01
CA PHE A 40 -6.06 -6.58 -2.69
C PHE A 40 -6.04 -6.45 -4.22
N THR A 41 -4.97 -5.90 -4.79
CA THR A 41 -4.75 -5.81 -6.24
C THR A 41 -3.84 -6.94 -6.72
N LEU A 42 -2.82 -7.29 -5.94
CA LEU A 42 -1.81 -8.29 -6.28
C LEU A 42 -2.32 -9.72 -6.12
N ASP A 43 -3.08 -10.02 -5.05
CA ASP A 43 -3.60 -11.38 -4.81
C ASP A 43 -4.49 -11.87 -5.97
N PRO A 44 -5.41 -11.05 -6.52
CA PRO A 44 -6.20 -11.46 -7.68
C PRO A 44 -5.42 -11.47 -8.99
N LEU A 45 -4.35 -10.67 -9.12
CA LEU A 45 -3.48 -10.66 -10.31
C LEU A 45 -2.62 -11.92 -10.39
N GLY A 46 -2.10 -12.40 -9.26
CA GLY A 46 -1.19 -13.54 -9.22
C GLY A 46 -0.02 -13.36 -10.19
N ALA A 47 0.18 -14.32 -11.08
CA ALA A 47 1.27 -14.29 -12.08
C ALA A 47 1.14 -13.14 -13.09
N ASP A 48 -0.06 -12.60 -13.32
CA ASP A 48 -0.29 -11.49 -14.25
C ASP A 48 0.28 -10.16 -13.73
N ALA A 49 0.67 -10.10 -12.45
CA ALA A 49 1.36 -8.97 -11.87
C ALA A 49 2.81 -8.82 -12.38
N GLU A 50 3.40 -9.86 -12.95
CA GLU A 50 4.78 -9.82 -13.44
C GLU A 50 4.96 -8.73 -14.49
N GLY A 51 5.95 -7.85 -14.27
CA GLY A 51 6.25 -6.71 -15.15
C GLY A 51 5.30 -5.51 -15.01
N VAL A 52 4.30 -5.55 -14.13
CA VAL A 52 3.45 -4.39 -13.84
C VAL A 52 4.22 -3.36 -13.01
N LEU A 53 4.24 -2.12 -13.48
CA LEU A 53 4.76 -0.99 -12.72
C LEU A 53 3.69 -0.51 -11.74
N GLY A 54 3.87 -0.86 -10.47
CA GLY A 54 3.02 -0.47 -9.36
C GLY A 54 3.54 0.78 -8.63
N MET A 55 2.62 1.54 -8.04
CA MET A 55 2.96 2.54 -7.02
C MET A 55 2.15 2.25 -5.75
N GLU A 56 2.78 2.43 -4.60
CA GLU A 56 2.18 2.31 -3.27
C GLU A 56 2.85 3.30 -2.32
N PRO A 57 2.15 3.78 -1.27
CA PRO A 57 2.69 4.77 -0.35
C PRO A 57 3.81 4.23 0.55
N TRP A 58 3.85 2.92 0.77
CA TRP A 58 4.88 2.23 1.54
C TRP A 58 5.10 0.83 0.96
N ASN A 59 6.22 0.16 1.23
CA ASN A 59 6.43 -1.24 0.84
C ASN A 59 7.25 -1.93 1.94
N PRO A 60 6.79 -3.06 2.52
CA PRO A 60 7.53 -3.76 3.57
C PRO A 60 8.88 -4.33 3.11
N ALA A 61 9.07 -4.54 1.81
CA ALA A 61 10.33 -4.98 1.21
C ALA A 61 11.26 -3.82 0.80
N ALA A 62 10.82 -2.56 0.94
CA ALA A 62 11.70 -1.42 0.72
C ALA A 62 12.75 -1.33 1.84
N ASP A 63 13.96 -0.89 1.47
CA ASP A 63 15.04 -0.66 2.43
C ASP A 63 14.78 0.61 3.25
N ASN A 64 14.00 0.46 4.32
CA ASN A 64 13.64 1.52 5.25
C ASN A 64 13.78 1.05 6.69
N GLU A 65 14.87 1.45 7.34
CA GLU A 65 15.17 1.10 8.74
C GLU A 65 14.04 1.49 9.70
N ALA A 66 13.38 2.64 9.50
CA ALA A 66 12.28 3.07 10.35
C ALA A 66 11.06 2.13 10.24
N SER A 67 10.87 1.47 9.10
CA SER A 67 9.81 0.47 8.93
C SER A 67 10.13 -0.87 9.59
N GLN A 68 11.39 -1.22 9.77
CA GLN A 68 11.79 -2.52 10.32
C GLN A 68 11.23 -2.75 11.72
N VAL A 69 11.23 -1.72 12.57
CA VAL A 69 10.67 -1.82 13.94
C VAL A 69 9.19 -2.23 13.91
N PHE A 70 8.40 -1.67 12.99
CA PHE A 70 7.00 -2.04 12.82
C PHE A 70 6.85 -3.44 12.22
N ILE A 71 7.65 -3.77 11.20
CA ILE A 71 7.63 -5.08 10.52
C ILE A 71 7.91 -6.20 11.53
N ASP A 72 8.99 -6.08 12.29
CA ASP A 72 9.41 -7.08 13.29
C ASP A 72 8.33 -7.27 14.36
N ALA A 73 7.81 -6.17 14.92
CA ALA A 73 6.77 -6.23 15.96
C ALA A 73 5.45 -6.81 15.44
N TYR A 74 5.07 -6.49 14.21
CA TYR A 74 3.85 -7.02 13.59
C TYR A 74 4.00 -8.52 13.30
N GLN A 75 5.17 -8.96 12.79
CA GLN A 75 5.44 -10.36 12.53
C GLN A 75 5.52 -11.18 13.82
N GLU A 76 6.08 -10.63 14.91
CA GLU A 76 6.10 -11.30 16.22
C GLU A 76 4.70 -11.55 16.78
N GLU A 77 3.78 -10.59 16.63
CA GLU A 77 2.41 -10.69 17.16
C GLU A 77 1.47 -11.52 16.25
N TYR A 78 1.58 -11.35 14.93
CA TYR A 78 0.58 -11.87 13.98
C TYR A 78 1.09 -12.99 13.07
N ASP A 79 2.40 -13.29 13.06
CA ASP A 79 3.03 -14.27 12.16
C ASP A 79 2.74 -13.99 10.66
N GLU A 80 2.57 -12.70 10.33
CA GLU A 80 2.21 -12.23 8.99
C GLU A 80 3.05 -11.00 8.60
N THR A 81 3.30 -10.82 7.30
CA THR A 81 3.90 -9.56 6.81
C THR A 81 2.83 -8.46 6.82
N PRO A 82 3.09 -7.30 7.45
CA PRO A 82 2.12 -6.21 7.46
C PRO A 82 1.84 -5.66 6.06
N ASN A 83 0.61 -5.21 5.87
CA ASN A 83 0.19 -4.51 4.65
C ASN A 83 0.06 -2.99 4.88
N GLN A 84 -0.21 -2.24 3.81
CA GLN A 84 -0.40 -0.79 3.83
C GLN A 84 -1.38 -0.31 4.90
N SER A 85 -2.52 -0.99 5.03
CA SER A 85 -3.56 -0.62 6.00
C SER A 85 -3.06 -0.79 7.44
N SER A 86 -2.29 -1.85 7.70
CA SER A 86 -1.67 -2.09 9.00
C SER A 86 -0.69 -0.97 9.35
N LEU A 87 0.19 -0.57 8.43
CA LEU A 87 1.10 0.55 8.67
C LEU A 87 0.35 1.87 8.89
N HIS A 88 -0.59 2.22 8.02
CA HIS A 88 -1.35 3.48 8.13
C HIS A 88 -2.08 3.59 9.48
N THR A 89 -2.58 2.47 10.00
CA THR A 89 -3.22 2.43 11.32
C THR A 89 -2.19 2.62 12.44
N TYR A 90 -1.05 1.93 12.33
CA TYR A 90 0.05 2.05 13.29
C TYR A 90 0.59 3.48 13.36
N GLU A 91 0.94 4.09 12.23
CA GLU A 91 1.48 5.45 12.19
C GLU A 91 0.45 6.47 12.70
N SER A 92 -0.83 6.32 12.35
CA SER A 92 -1.89 7.21 12.82
C SER A 92 -2.01 7.18 14.35
N MET A 93 -1.88 6.00 14.93
CA MET A 93 -1.90 5.84 16.39
C MET A 93 -0.63 6.39 17.04
N MET A 94 0.54 6.20 16.42
CA MET A 94 1.81 6.76 16.92
C MET A 94 1.78 8.29 16.92
N VAL A 95 1.30 8.92 15.84
CA VAL A 95 1.15 10.37 15.74
C VAL A 95 0.15 10.89 16.78
N TYR A 96 -0.98 10.21 16.96
CA TYR A 96 -1.95 10.56 18.00
C TYR A 96 -1.37 10.44 19.42
N ALA A 97 -0.66 9.35 19.71
CA ALA A 97 -0.04 9.12 21.01
C ALA A 97 1.00 10.20 21.34
N ALA A 98 1.88 10.53 20.39
CA ALA A 98 2.85 11.60 20.55
C ALA A 98 2.18 12.95 20.87
N ALA A 99 1.10 13.29 20.17
CA ALA A 99 0.36 14.54 20.43
C ALA A 99 -0.32 14.55 21.81
N VAL A 100 -0.87 13.43 22.26
CA VAL A 100 -1.45 13.29 23.61
C VAL A 100 -0.38 13.45 24.69
N GLU A 101 0.78 12.82 24.51
CA GLU A 101 1.91 12.90 25.44
C GLU A 101 2.44 14.33 25.55
N GLU A 102 2.59 15.03 24.41
CA GLU A 102 3.00 16.44 24.39
C GLU A 102 1.94 17.36 24.99
N ALA A 103 0.67 17.16 24.67
CA ALA A 103 -0.43 17.95 25.22
C ALA A 103 -0.67 17.71 26.72
N GLY A 104 -0.21 16.58 27.25
CA GLY A 104 -0.47 16.14 28.63
C GLY A 104 -1.96 15.91 28.92
N THR A 105 -2.78 15.66 27.88
CA THR A 105 -4.23 15.52 28.01
C THR A 105 -4.83 14.76 26.83
N PHE A 106 -5.98 14.13 27.06
CA PHE A 106 -6.84 13.54 26.03
C PHE A 106 -7.95 14.50 25.55
N HIS A 107 -7.95 15.78 25.98
CA HIS A 107 -8.96 16.74 25.54
C HIS A 107 -8.86 17.02 24.03
N PRO A 108 -9.85 16.66 23.20
CA PRO A 108 -9.67 16.62 21.74
C PRO A 108 -9.26 17.95 21.09
N PRO A 109 -9.85 19.11 21.43
CA PRO A 109 -9.42 20.39 20.87
C PRO A 109 -7.96 20.75 21.19
N THR A 110 -7.47 20.36 22.38
CA THR A 110 -6.05 20.57 22.73
C THR A 110 -5.16 19.67 21.89
N VAL A 111 -5.50 18.39 21.80
CA VAL A 111 -4.72 17.40 21.03
C VAL A 111 -4.68 17.75 19.55
N VAL A 112 -5.80 18.14 18.94
CA VAL A 112 -5.86 18.58 17.53
C VAL A 112 -4.92 19.76 17.29
N ARG A 113 -4.90 20.74 18.20
CA ARG A 113 -3.98 21.89 18.06
C ARG A 113 -2.51 21.52 18.23
N THR A 114 -2.20 20.43 18.94
CA THR A 114 -0.83 19.90 19.02
C THR A 114 -0.44 19.10 17.77
N LEU A 115 -1.41 18.59 17.01
CA LEU A 115 -1.16 17.84 15.76
C LEU A 115 -0.87 18.74 14.54
N GLU A 116 -1.29 20.02 14.57
CA GLU A 116 -1.13 20.99 13.47
C GLU A 116 0.18 21.79 13.55
#